data_AF-A0A7V8VCJ9-F1
#
_entry.id   AF-A0A7V8VCJ9-F1
#
_cell.length_a   1.000
_cell.length_b   1.000
_cell.length_c   1.000
_cell.angle_alpha   90.00
_cell.angle_beta   90.00
_cell.angle_gamma   90.00
#
_symmetry.space_group_name_H-M   'P 1'
#
loop_
_entity.id
_entity.type
_entity.pdbx_description
1 polymer ?
#
loop_
_entity_poly.entity_id
_entity_poly.type
_entity_poly.pdbx_seq_one_letter_code
_entity_poly.pdbx_strand_id
1 'polypeptide(L)' 'MTAAAVSAPEERTSQQEPNFELLRSRGWVIGMSYGCYCVAWRDRDEVVFEWRDNDWHRVTGRANPVA' A
#
# COMPACT_ATOMS: atom_id res chain seq x y z
N MET A 1 14.99 -5.63 -43.48
CA MET A 1 15.19 -6.49 -42.31
C MET A 1 14.42 -5.83 -41.17
N THR A 2 13.30 -6.41 -40.75
CA THR A 2 12.37 -5.78 -39.79
C THR A 2 12.42 -6.59 -38.51
N ALA A 3 12.92 -6.00 -37.43
CA ALA A 3 12.89 -6.62 -36.11
C ALA A 3 11.50 -6.42 -35.50
N ALA A 4 10.70 -7.49 -35.45
CA ALA A 4 9.49 -7.53 -34.65
C ALA A 4 9.92 -7.70 -33.18
N ALA A 5 9.88 -6.61 -32.42
CA ALA A 5 10.01 -6.67 -30.97
C ALA A 5 8.67 -7.18 -30.40
N VAL A 6 8.63 -8.48 -30.08
CA VAL A 6 7.70 -9.04 -29.11
C VAL A 6 8.33 -8.91 -27.73
N SER A 7 7.59 -8.36 -26.76
CA SER A 7 7.50 -8.84 -25.36
C SER A 7 7.16 -7.70 -24.39
N ALA A 8 5.87 -7.54 -24.10
CA ALA A 8 5.26 -7.77 -22.79
C ALA A 8 3.85 -7.18 -22.83
N PRO A 9 2.80 -7.88 -22.36
CA PRO A 9 1.64 -7.15 -21.90
C PRO A 9 2.16 -6.28 -20.75
N GLU A 10 2.07 -4.96 -20.89
CA GLU A 10 1.95 -4.13 -19.71
C GLU A 10 0.68 -4.65 -19.02
N GLU A 11 0.82 -5.67 -18.17
CA GLU A 11 -0.04 -5.86 -17.02
C GLU A 11 0.14 -4.59 -16.20
N ARG A 12 -0.48 -3.51 -16.69
CA ARG A 12 -1.14 -2.55 -15.84
C ARG A 12 -2.22 -3.37 -15.15
N THR A 13 -1.82 -4.24 -14.23
CA THR A 13 -2.66 -4.62 -13.10
C THR A 13 -3.23 -3.30 -12.69
N SER A 14 -4.51 -3.09 -12.98
CA SER A 14 -5.20 -1.88 -12.59
C SER A 14 -5.03 -1.86 -11.09
N GLN A 15 -4.03 -1.13 -10.60
CA GLN A 15 -3.79 -1.02 -9.18
C GLN A 15 -5.06 -0.32 -8.71
N GLN A 16 -5.97 -1.12 -8.15
CA GLN A 16 -7.23 -0.61 -7.65
C GLN A 16 -6.89 0.52 -6.69
N GLU A 17 -7.72 1.55 -6.69
CA GLU A 17 -7.48 2.70 -5.83
C GLU A 17 -7.31 2.24 -4.37
N PRO A 18 -6.38 2.84 -3.61
CA PRO A 18 -6.15 2.44 -2.23
C PRO A 18 -7.41 2.54 -1.37
N ASN A 19 -7.79 1.45 -0.70
CA ASN A 19 -8.95 1.45 0.17
C ASN A 19 -8.58 1.77 1.62
N PHE A 20 -8.62 3.05 1.98
CA PHE A 20 -8.29 3.51 3.35
C PHE A 20 -9.25 3.02 4.44
N GLU A 21 -10.48 2.61 4.09
CA GLU A 21 -11.44 2.05 5.07
C GLU A 21 -10.95 0.75 5.70
N LEU A 22 -10.12 -0.02 4.99
CA LEU A 22 -9.50 -1.24 5.53
C LEU A 22 -8.56 -0.93 6.70
N LEU A 23 -7.81 0.17 6.64
CA LEU A 23 -6.97 0.60 7.76
C LEU A 23 -7.81 1.19 8.90
N ARG A 24 -8.81 2.02 8.58
CA ARG A 24 -9.71 2.62 9.58
C ARG A 24 -10.48 1.57 10.38
N SER A 25 -11.03 0.56 9.71
CA SER A 25 -11.72 -0.56 10.37
C SER A 25 -10.79 -1.40 11.26
N ARG A 26 -9.48 -1.41 10.98
CA ARG A 26 -8.43 -2.02 11.80
C ARG A 26 -7.90 -1.09 12.92
N GLY A 27 -8.52 0.07 13.12
CA GLY A 27 -8.18 1.04 14.17
C GLY A 27 -7.05 2.01 13.83
N TRP A 28 -6.63 2.08 12.56
CA TRP A 28 -5.60 3.02 12.13
C TRP A 28 -6.19 4.36 11.75
N VAL A 29 -5.53 5.43 12.18
CA VAL A 29 -5.81 6.80 11.75
C VAL A 29 -4.87 7.13 10.59
N ILE A 30 -5.42 7.50 9.44
CA ILE A 30 -4.63 7.94 8.28
C ILE A 30 -4.35 9.44 8.42
N GLY A 31 -3.12 9.87 8.15
CA GLY A 31 -2.75 11.30 8.23
C GLY A 31 -2.07 11.83 6.98
N MET A 32 -1.18 11.06 6.34
CA MET A 32 -0.64 11.43 5.02
C MET A 32 -0.71 10.25 4.05
N SER A 33 -1.06 10.53 2.80
CA SER A 33 -1.11 9.55 1.71
C SER A 33 -0.46 10.11 0.46
N TYR A 34 0.30 9.28 -0.25
CA TYR A 34 0.94 9.62 -1.52
C TYR A 34 0.94 8.41 -2.45
N GLY A 35 0.10 8.46 -3.50
CA GLY A 35 -0.10 7.33 -4.41
C GLY A 35 -0.54 6.08 -3.66
N CYS A 36 0.22 5.00 -3.79
CA CYS A 36 -0.04 3.73 -3.12
C CYS A 36 0.50 3.67 -1.68
N TYR A 37 1.08 4.74 -1.15
CA TYR A 37 1.62 4.75 0.21
C TYR A 37 0.77 5.60 1.15
N CYS A 38 0.70 5.21 2.42
CA CYS A 38 0.19 6.10 3.46
C CYS A 38 0.92 5.91 4.80
N VAL A 39 0.97 6.99 5.58
CA VAL A 39 1.37 6.97 6.99
C VAL A 39 0.10 6.87 7.82
N ALA A 40 0.09 5.91 8.74
CA ALA A 40 -1.02 5.69 9.64
C ALA A 40 -0.54 5.48 11.08
N TRP A 41 -1.36 5.91 12.02
CA TRP A 41 -1.11 5.82 13.45
C TRP A 41 -2.13 4.91 14.13
N ARG A 42 -1.70 4.17 15.14
CA ARG A 42 -2.58 3.46 16.05
C ARG A 42 -1.95 3.49 17.44
N ASP A 43 -2.62 4.12 18.40
CA ASP A 43 -2.07 4.40 19.73
C ASP A 43 -0.74 5.17 19.66
N ARG A 44 0.39 4.49 19.93
CA ARG A 44 1.75 5.04 19.80
C ARG A 44 2.51 4.52 18.59
N ASP A 45 1.87 3.64 17.82
CA ASP A 45 2.47 3.05 16.62
C ASP A 45 2.33 4.03 15.45
N GLU A 46 3.43 4.28 14.75
CA GLU A 46 3.45 4.98 13.46
C GLU A 46 4.00 4.02 12.42
N VAL A 47 3.21 3.79 11.36
CA VAL A 47 3.51 2.79 10.33
C VAL A 47 3.24 3.35 8.95
N VAL A 48 4.19 3.11 8.05
CA VAL A 48 4.03 3.35 6.61
C VAL A 48 3.49 2.07 5.98
N PHE A 49 2.36 2.19 5.31
CA PHE A 49 1.75 1.12 4.52
C PHE A 49 1.89 1.39 3.03
N GLU A 50 2.00 0.30 2.26
CA GLU A 50 1.91 0.25 0.81
C GLU A 50 0.66 -0.53 0.41
N TRP A 51 -0.11 0.04 -0.51
CA TRP A 51 -1.23 -0.60 -1.16
C TRP A 51 -0.71 -1.39 -2.35
N ARG A 52 -0.87 -2.71 -2.28
CA ARG A 52 -0.58 -3.63 -3.37
C ARG A 52 -1.45 -4.87 -3.20
N ASP A 53 -1.71 -5.58 -4.28
CA ASP A 53 -2.48 -6.83 -4.23
C ASP A 53 -3.85 -6.69 -3.52
N ASN A 54 -4.44 -5.48 -3.58
CA ASN A 54 -5.71 -5.13 -2.97
C ASN A 54 -5.74 -5.19 -1.42
N ASP A 55 -4.59 -5.05 -0.75
CA ASP A 55 -4.49 -4.89 0.71
C ASP A 55 -3.35 -3.93 1.10
N TRP A 56 -3.31 -3.57 2.38
CA TRP A 56 -2.27 -2.75 2.99
C TRP A 56 -1.16 -3.61 3.58
N HIS A 57 0.04 -3.46 3.02
CA HIS A 57 1.26 -4.10 3.48
C HIS A 57 2.11 -3.10 4.29
N ARG A 58 2.62 -3.53 5.44
CA ARG A 58 3.55 -2.72 6.23
C ARG A 58 4.91 -2.66 5.53
N VAL A 59 5.38 -1.44 5.28
CA VAL A 59 6.71 -1.19 4.71
C VAL A 59 7.72 -0.95 5.81
N THR A 60 7.40 -0.06 6.75
CA THR A 60 8.27 0.31 7.86
C THR A 60 7.44 0.97 8.97
N GLY A 61 8.01 1.07 10.17
CA GLY A 61 7.37 1.74 11.31
C GLY A 61 7.67 1.06 12.64
N ARG A 62 7.45 1.81 13.72
CA ARG A 62 7.47 1.24 15.07
C ARG A 62 6.04 0.80 15.37
N ALA A 63 5.68 -0.40 14.97
CA ALA A 63 4.54 -1.08 15.58
C ALA A 63 5.08 -1.83 16.80
N ASN A 64 4.64 -1.46 18.00
CA ASN A 64 4.96 -2.24 19.18
C ASN A 64 4.36 -3.64 18.96
N PRO A 65 5.17 -4.72 18.88
CA PRO A 65 4.60 -6.05 18.83
C PRO A 65 3.80 -6.22 20.12
N VAL A 66 2.50 -6.49 19.99
CA VAL A 66 1.76 -6.99 21.15
C VAL A 66 2.40 -8.34 21.47
N ALA A 67 3.03 -8.41 22.64
CA ALA A 67 3.61 -9.63 23.21
C ALA A 67 2.52 -10.65 23.55
#